data_AF-I0HAH7-F1
#
_entry.id   AF-I0HAH7-F1
#
_cell.length_a   1.000
_cell.length_b   1.000
_cell.length_c   1.000
_cell.angle_alpha   90.00
_cell.angle_beta   90.00
_cell.angle_gamma   90.00
#
_symmetry.space_group_name_H-M   'P 1'
#
loop_
_entity.id
_entity.type
_entity.pdbx_description
1 polymer ?
#
loop_
_entity_poly.entity_id
_entity_poly.type
_entity_poly.pdbx_seq_one_letter_code
_entity_poly.pdbx_strand_id
1 'polypeptide(L)'
;MTGSVTWPAMRATTAVIATSVLLTLGLTGCASNDETATAPGAATAASAADLSGLDEGTATACTLAENAVLGNAGHDLDLASASQIVTAGKTAKSTLISTQTGALEFSVRKAQAAAGNPDEQTLTAAVSTEILKFRTVCQDVKALKASIPSASTGGSGASADPDEPVDRSVS
;
A
#
# COMPACT_ATOMS: atom_id res chain seq x y z
N MET A 1 -32.99 60.64 26.47
CA MET A 1 -31.70 60.96 27.10
C MET A 1 -30.93 59.66 27.28
N THR A 2 -29.76 59.56 26.63
CA THR A 2 -28.59 58.67 26.88
C THR A 2 -28.86 57.16 27.07
N GLY A 3 -28.46 56.21 26.21
CA GLY A 3 -27.39 56.16 25.21
C GLY A 3 -26.10 55.58 25.81
N SER A 4 -25.83 54.28 25.59
CA SER A 4 -24.49 53.64 25.59
C SER A 4 -24.58 52.26 24.94
N VAL A 5 -24.19 52.21 23.66
CA VAL A 5 -23.89 51.00 22.88
C VAL A 5 -22.39 50.77 23.00
N THR A 6 -21.96 49.55 23.33
CA THR A 6 -20.58 49.10 23.08
C THR A 6 -20.62 47.72 22.43
N TRP A 7 -20.15 47.68 21.19
CA TRP A 7 -20.04 46.51 20.30
C TRP A 7 -18.91 45.54 20.71
N PRO A 8 -18.86 44.32 20.11
CA PRO A 8 -17.94 43.24 20.44
C PRO A 8 -16.61 43.33 19.66
N ALA A 9 -15.54 42.90 20.29
CA ALA A 9 -14.23 42.57 19.72
C ALA A 9 -13.54 41.64 20.74
N MET A 10 -12.83 40.55 20.45
CA MET A 10 -12.41 39.88 19.22
C MET A 10 -11.92 38.47 19.63
N ARG A 11 -12.33 37.45 18.86
CA ARG A 11 -11.72 36.12 18.59
C ARG A 11 -10.69 35.50 19.56
N ALA A 12 -10.98 34.27 19.99
CA ALA A 12 -9.98 33.19 20.05
C ALA A 12 -10.62 31.87 19.62
N THR A 13 -10.28 31.43 18.42
CA THR A 13 -10.64 30.15 17.81
C THR A 13 -9.72 29.08 18.36
N THR A 14 -10.28 27.99 18.90
CA THR A 14 -9.60 26.68 18.83
C THR A 14 -10.65 25.59 18.96
N ALA A 15 -11.08 25.10 17.80
CA ALA A 15 -11.70 23.79 17.68
C ALA A 15 -10.58 22.75 17.70
N VAL A 16 -10.64 21.78 18.61
CA VAL A 16 -9.91 20.53 18.47
C VAL A 16 -10.92 19.41 18.66
N ILE A 17 -11.40 18.92 17.52
CA ILE A 17 -12.18 17.70 17.40
C ILE A 17 -11.14 16.57 17.41
N ALA A 18 -10.96 15.90 18.55
CA ALA A 18 -10.14 14.69 18.63
C ALA A 18 -11.08 13.48 18.56
N THR A 19 -11.49 13.13 17.34
CA THR A 19 -12.27 11.94 17.03
C THR A 19 -11.44 10.69 17.33
N SER A 20 -11.66 10.09 18.49
CA SER A 20 -11.00 8.85 18.89
C SER A 20 -11.81 7.65 18.36
N VAL A 21 -11.63 7.31 17.08
CA VAL A 21 -12.04 6.00 16.56
C VAL A 21 -10.81 5.09 16.64
N LEU A 22 -10.64 4.44 17.79
CA LEU A 22 -9.69 3.37 17.99
C LEU A 22 -10.14 2.17 17.14
N LEU A 23 -9.44 1.92 16.03
CA LEU A 23 -9.54 0.66 15.29
C LEU A 23 -9.02 -0.49 16.16
N THR A 24 -9.93 -1.18 16.83
CA THR A 24 -9.71 -2.54 17.35
C THR A 24 -9.63 -3.52 16.20
N LEU A 25 -8.44 -3.68 15.62
CA LEU A 25 -8.07 -4.88 14.87
C LEU A 25 -6.90 -5.56 15.60
N GLY A 26 -7.20 -5.99 16.82
CA GLY A 26 -6.32 -6.77 17.67
C GLY A 26 -6.32 -8.23 17.24
N LEU A 27 -5.14 -8.65 16.77
CA LEU A 27 -4.67 -10.01 16.56
C LEU A 27 -5.23 -11.04 17.56
N THR A 28 -5.84 -12.11 17.07
CA THR A 28 -5.85 -13.40 17.79
C THR A 28 -4.50 -14.06 17.56
N GLY A 29 -3.52 -13.67 18.37
CA GLY A 29 -2.19 -14.29 18.44
C GLY A 29 -1.77 -14.35 19.90
N CYS A 30 -1.81 -15.55 20.46
CA CYS A 30 -1.64 -15.83 21.88
C CYS A 30 -0.20 -15.59 22.38
N ALA A 31 -0.12 -15.06 23.61
CA ALA A 31 0.96 -15.17 24.60
C ALA A 31 2.33 -14.51 24.31
N SER A 32 2.66 -13.46 25.06
CA SER A 32 3.37 -13.59 26.36
C SER A 32 3.74 -12.20 26.90
N ASN A 33 3.60 -12.03 28.21
CA ASN A 33 3.94 -10.84 28.97
C ASN A 33 5.43 -10.49 28.82
N ASP A 34 5.75 -9.28 28.37
CA ASP A 34 6.89 -8.50 28.87
C ASP A 34 6.69 -7.01 28.55
N GLU A 35 6.93 -6.17 29.53
CA GLU A 35 6.68 -4.73 29.51
C GLU A 35 7.64 -4.00 28.58
N THR A 36 7.29 -3.88 27.30
CA THR A 36 7.71 -2.75 26.46
C THR A 36 6.64 -2.56 25.40
N ALA A 37 5.63 -1.75 25.73
CA ALA A 37 4.73 -1.19 24.74
C ALA A 37 5.54 -0.26 23.83
N THR A 38 6.22 -0.85 22.84
CA THR A 38 6.59 -0.12 21.63
C THR A 38 5.26 0.25 20.99
N ALA A 39 4.80 1.49 21.24
CA ALA A 39 3.77 2.10 20.44
C ALA A 39 4.10 1.79 18.98
N PRO A 40 3.17 1.28 18.16
CA PRO A 40 3.44 1.06 16.74
C PRO A 40 3.95 2.40 16.20
N GLY A 41 5.26 2.43 15.91
CA GLY A 41 5.96 3.64 15.59
C GLY A 41 5.20 4.32 14.46
N ALA A 42 4.97 5.63 14.60
CA ALA A 42 4.40 6.45 13.55
C ALA A 42 4.98 5.99 12.22
N ALA A 43 4.14 5.40 11.36
CA ALA A 43 4.58 4.71 10.17
C ALA A 43 5.36 5.72 9.33
N THR A 44 6.69 5.62 9.42
CA THR A 44 7.58 6.61 8.85
C THR A 44 7.51 6.40 7.35
N ALA A 45 7.27 7.47 6.58
CA ALA A 45 7.24 7.39 5.13
C ALA A 45 8.53 6.69 4.65
N ALA A 46 8.42 5.73 3.73
CA ALA A 46 9.61 5.06 3.21
C ALA A 46 10.36 6.09 2.38
N SER A 47 11.55 6.49 2.80
CA SER A 47 12.30 7.47 2.03
C SER A 47 12.71 6.86 0.68
N ALA A 48 12.95 7.69 -0.33
CA ALA A 48 13.43 7.20 -1.63
C ALA A 48 14.73 6.36 -1.51
N ALA A 49 15.52 6.57 -0.45
CA ALA A 49 16.67 5.74 -0.11
C ALA A 49 16.25 4.33 0.38
N ASP A 50 15.14 4.19 1.10
CA ASP A 50 14.63 2.90 1.56
C ASP A 50 14.14 2.05 0.37
N LEU A 51 13.51 2.68 -0.63
CA LEU A 51 13.06 2.02 -1.86
C LEU A 51 14.22 1.63 -2.79
N SER A 52 15.46 2.04 -2.51
CA SER A 52 16.63 1.62 -3.28
C SER A 52 16.84 0.10 -3.19
N GLY A 53 16.99 -0.54 -4.35
CA GLY A 53 17.11 -2.00 -4.48
C GLY A 53 15.79 -2.74 -4.69
N LEU A 54 14.65 -2.04 -4.76
CA LEU A 54 13.43 -2.59 -5.34
C LEU A 54 13.49 -2.55 -6.87
N ASP A 55 12.69 -3.39 -7.49
CA ASP A 55 12.39 -3.29 -8.91
C ASP A 55 11.65 -1.98 -9.24
N GLU A 56 11.89 -1.43 -10.43
CA GLU A 56 11.38 -0.13 -10.88
C GLU A 56 9.86 0.00 -10.77
N GLY A 57 9.10 -1.05 -11.14
CA GLY A 57 7.63 -1.04 -11.04
C GLY A 57 7.17 -0.96 -9.58
N THR A 58 7.88 -1.65 -8.69
CA THR A 58 7.61 -1.65 -7.25
C THR A 58 7.90 -0.27 -6.64
N ALA A 59 9.07 0.29 -6.94
CA ALA A 59 9.48 1.60 -6.44
C ALA A 59 8.58 2.72 -6.97
N THR A 60 8.21 2.67 -8.25
CA THR A 60 7.32 3.65 -8.88
C THR A 60 5.92 3.62 -8.28
N ALA A 61 5.33 2.43 -8.11
CA ALA A 61 4.01 2.29 -7.50
C ALA A 61 4.00 2.83 -6.06
N CYS A 62 5.06 2.53 -5.28
CA CYS A 62 5.18 3.06 -3.93
C CYS A 62 5.36 4.58 -3.88
N THR A 63 6.18 5.14 -4.77
CA THR A 63 6.36 6.60 -4.87
C THR A 63 5.04 7.29 -5.23
N LEU A 64 4.28 6.75 -6.18
CA LEU A 64 2.98 7.27 -6.56
C LEU A 64 1.96 7.19 -5.41
N ALA A 65 1.93 6.08 -4.67
CA ALA A 65 1.07 5.93 -3.51
C ALA A 65 1.43 6.90 -2.39
N GLU A 66 2.73 7.16 -2.20
CA GLU A 66 3.20 8.12 -1.20
C GLU A 66 2.86 9.56 -1.60
N ASN A 67 3.07 9.93 -2.87
CA ASN A 67 2.66 11.22 -3.41
C ASN A 67 1.14 11.44 -3.31
N ALA A 68 0.34 10.41 -3.61
CA ALA A 68 -1.12 10.46 -3.49
C ALA A 68 -1.58 10.73 -2.05
N VAL A 69 -0.93 10.11 -1.05
CA VAL A 69 -1.27 10.33 0.36
C VAL A 69 -0.79 11.70 0.86
N LEU A 70 0.32 12.21 0.33
CA LEU A 70 0.85 13.52 0.68
C LEU A 70 0.20 14.68 -0.10
N GLY A 71 -0.62 14.40 -1.12
CA GLY A 71 -1.17 15.42 -2.00
C GLY A 71 -0.09 16.11 -2.85
N ASN A 72 0.97 15.39 -3.24
CA ASN A 72 2.16 15.96 -3.89
C ASN A 72 2.24 15.57 -5.38
N ALA A 73 2.98 16.36 -6.17
CA ALA A 73 3.23 16.13 -7.59
C ALA A 73 1.95 15.93 -8.44
N GLY A 74 0.83 16.52 -8.01
CA GLY A 74 -0.45 16.40 -8.70
C GLY A 74 -1.18 15.07 -8.46
N HIS A 75 -0.75 14.30 -7.47
CA HIS A 75 -1.42 13.08 -7.01
C HIS A 75 -2.18 13.33 -5.71
N ASP A 76 -3.37 12.76 -5.60
CA ASP A 76 -4.22 12.81 -4.41
C ASP A 76 -4.89 11.44 -4.19
N LEU A 77 -5.73 11.31 -3.16
CA LEU A 77 -6.47 10.10 -2.82
C LEU A 77 -7.68 9.85 -3.74
N ASP A 78 -7.45 9.92 -5.05
CA ASP A 78 -8.47 9.90 -6.10
C ASP A 78 -8.33 8.71 -7.07
N LEU A 79 -9.35 8.52 -7.92
CA LEU A 79 -9.40 7.43 -8.90
C LEU A 79 -8.30 7.50 -9.97
N ALA A 80 -7.90 8.69 -10.40
CA ALA A 80 -6.87 8.88 -11.42
C ALA A 80 -5.49 8.51 -10.85
N SER A 81 -5.19 8.97 -9.63
CA SER A 81 -3.97 8.59 -8.90
C SER A 81 -3.94 7.08 -8.62
N ALA A 82 -5.06 6.50 -8.18
CA ALA A 82 -5.18 5.04 -8.02
C ALA A 82 -4.91 4.27 -9.32
N SER A 83 -5.42 4.76 -10.45
CA SER A 83 -5.21 4.11 -11.76
C SER A 83 -3.74 4.14 -12.19
N GLN A 84 -3.02 5.23 -11.88
CA GLN A 84 -1.59 5.32 -12.12
C GLN A 84 -0.78 4.38 -11.22
N ILE A 85 -1.13 4.30 -9.93
CA ILE A 85 -0.52 3.33 -9.00
C ILE A 85 -0.74 1.90 -9.50
N VAL A 86 -1.95 1.55 -9.93
CA VAL A 86 -2.26 0.22 -10.49
C VAL A 86 -1.42 -0.07 -11.73
N THR A 87 -1.26 0.91 -12.62
CA THR A 87 -0.48 0.75 -13.85
C THR A 87 0.99 0.46 -13.55
N ALA A 88 1.59 1.20 -12.60
CA ALA A 88 2.96 0.94 -12.15
C ALA A 88 3.07 -0.38 -11.38
N GLY A 89 2.10 -0.69 -10.53
CA GLY A 89 2.09 -1.90 -9.70
C GLY A 89 1.99 -3.20 -10.51
N LYS A 90 1.39 -3.16 -11.71
CA LYS A 90 1.32 -4.31 -12.61
C LYS A 90 2.68 -4.80 -13.12
N THR A 91 3.68 -3.93 -13.14
CA THR A 91 5.06 -4.30 -13.53
C THR A 91 5.93 -4.66 -12.33
N ALA A 92 5.40 -4.57 -11.11
CA ALA A 92 6.15 -4.85 -9.89
C ALA A 92 6.47 -6.35 -9.74
N LYS A 93 7.73 -6.65 -9.38
CA LYS A 93 8.15 -8.02 -9.04
C LYS A 93 7.77 -8.44 -7.61
N SER A 94 7.51 -7.50 -6.71
CA SER A 94 7.10 -7.83 -5.33
C SER A 94 5.70 -8.45 -5.32
N THR A 95 5.59 -9.64 -4.73
CA THR A 95 4.29 -10.34 -4.60
C THR A 95 3.30 -9.55 -3.72
N LEU A 96 3.81 -8.84 -2.70
CA LEU A 96 2.99 -7.98 -1.85
C LEU A 96 2.40 -6.82 -2.65
N ILE A 97 3.21 -6.16 -3.47
CA ILE A 97 2.75 -5.05 -4.31
C ILE A 97 1.82 -5.54 -5.42
N SER A 98 2.08 -6.69 -6.01
CA SER A 98 1.15 -7.30 -6.97
C SER A 98 -0.22 -7.59 -6.34
N THR A 99 -0.23 -8.15 -5.13
CA THR A 99 -1.48 -8.42 -4.39
C THR A 99 -2.25 -7.14 -4.08
N GLN A 100 -1.56 -6.11 -3.58
CA GLN A 100 -2.20 -4.82 -3.29
C GLN A 100 -2.66 -4.09 -4.55
N THR A 101 -1.92 -4.25 -5.65
CA THR A 101 -2.33 -3.73 -6.96
C THR A 101 -3.66 -4.35 -7.39
N GLY A 102 -3.85 -5.66 -7.20
CA GLY A 102 -5.11 -6.33 -7.49
C GLY A 102 -6.28 -5.82 -6.64
N ALA A 103 -6.05 -5.61 -5.34
CA ALA A 103 -7.07 -5.05 -4.44
C ALA A 103 -7.47 -3.61 -4.81
N LEU A 104 -6.48 -2.77 -5.12
CA LEU A 104 -6.71 -1.40 -5.58
C LEU A 104 -7.42 -1.37 -6.94
N GLU A 105 -6.99 -2.21 -7.89
CA GLU A 105 -7.63 -2.33 -9.21
C GLU A 105 -9.10 -2.73 -9.10
N PHE A 106 -9.41 -3.68 -8.21
CA PHE A 106 -10.80 -4.07 -7.96
C PHE A 106 -11.65 -2.91 -7.42
N SER A 107 -11.10 -2.13 -6.48
CA SER A 107 -11.78 -0.97 -5.92
C SER A 107 -11.98 0.14 -6.95
N VAL A 108 -10.96 0.41 -7.78
CA VAL A 108 -11.04 1.37 -8.88
C VAL A 108 -12.13 0.98 -9.87
N ARG A 109 -12.17 -0.30 -10.28
CA ARG A 109 -13.20 -0.79 -11.22
C ARG A 109 -14.61 -0.65 -10.65
N LYS A 110 -14.79 -0.97 -9.36
CA LYS A 110 -16.09 -0.79 -8.69
C LYS A 110 -16.51 0.68 -8.64
N ALA A 111 -15.61 1.58 -8.28
CA ALA A 111 -15.90 3.01 -8.23
C ALA A 111 -16.25 3.57 -9.62
N GLN A 112 -15.50 3.18 -10.65
CA GLN A 112 -15.79 3.56 -12.04
C GLN A 112 -17.15 3.03 -12.52
N ALA A 113 -17.49 1.79 -12.18
CA ALA A 113 -18.78 1.19 -12.54
C ALA A 113 -19.96 1.85 -11.80
N ALA A 114 -19.71 2.46 -10.66
CA ALA A 114 -20.71 3.17 -9.86
C ALA A 114 -20.87 4.65 -10.26
N ALA A 115 -20.17 5.14 -11.29
CA ALA A 115 -20.31 6.52 -11.74
C ALA A 115 -21.78 6.87 -12.04
N GLY A 116 -22.29 7.95 -11.43
CA GLY A 116 -23.67 8.39 -11.53
C GLY A 116 -24.67 7.62 -10.66
N ASN A 117 -24.22 6.71 -9.80
CA ASN A 117 -25.05 5.94 -8.86
C ASN A 117 -24.91 6.48 -7.43
N PRO A 118 -25.89 6.22 -6.54
CA PRO A 118 -25.83 6.66 -5.14
C PRO A 118 -24.61 6.12 -4.37
N ASP A 119 -24.02 5.00 -4.82
CA ASP A 119 -22.87 4.37 -4.17
C ASP A 119 -21.50 4.97 -4.59
N GLU A 120 -21.48 5.91 -5.54
CA GLU A 120 -20.25 6.49 -6.12
C GLU A 120 -19.31 7.04 -5.05
N GLN A 121 -19.84 7.81 -4.09
CA GLN A 121 -19.04 8.42 -3.02
C GLN A 121 -18.43 7.38 -2.09
N THR A 122 -19.20 6.35 -1.71
CA THR A 122 -18.74 5.26 -0.84
C THR A 122 -17.63 4.46 -1.52
N LEU A 123 -17.78 4.17 -2.81
CA LEU A 123 -16.79 3.41 -3.57
C LEU A 123 -15.54 4.22 -3.90
N THR A 124 -15.68 5.53 -4.10
CA THR A 124 -14.53 6.44 -4.22
C THR A 124 -13.75 6.52 -2.91
N ALA A 125 -14.43 6.62 -1.76
CA ALA A 125 -13.77 6.57 -0.45
C ALA A 125 -13.07 5.22 -0.18
N ALA A 126 -13.62 4.11 -0.71
CA ALA A 126 -12.96 2.81 -0.66
C ALA A 126 -11.65 2.81 -1.47
N VAL A 127 -11.60 3.49 -2.62
CA VAL A 127 -10.36 3.68 -3.40
C VAL A 127 -9.33 4.47 -2.57
N SER A 128 -9.72 5.58 -1.95
CA SER A 128 -8.82 6.36 -1.07
C SER A 128 -8.26 5.50 0.06
N THR A 129 -9.10 4.64 0.66
CA THR A 129 -8.70 3.70 1.70
C THR A 129 -7.71 2.66 1.20
N GLU A 130 -7.91 2.11 0.00
CA GLU A 130 -6.96 1.17 -0.61
C GLU A 130 -5.63 1.83 -0.96
N ILE A 131 -5.60 3.10 -1.40
CA ILE A 131 -4.34 3.84 -1.58
C ILE A 131 -3.57 3.94 -0.26
N LEU A 132 -4.25 4.24 0.86
CA LEU A 132 -3.62 4.32 2.18
C LEU A 132 -3.04 2.97 2.64
N LYS A 133 -3.76 1.86 2.38
CA LYS A 133 -3.25 0.51 2.64
C LYS A 133 -2.06 0.19 1.75
N PHE A 134 -2.11 0.56 0.47
CA PHE A 134 -1.02 0.37 -0.47
C PHE A 134 0.25 1.08 0.02
N ARG A 135 0.13 2.34 0.45
CA ARG A 135 1.23 3.09 1.07
C ARG A 135 1.76 2.37 2.32
N THR A 136 0.88 1.84 3.17
CA THR A 136 1.30 1.12 4.39
C THR A 136 2.17 -0.10 4.04
N VAL A 137 1.83 -0.83 2.98
CA VAL A 137 2.67 -1.94 2.48
C VAL A 137 4.00 -1.43 1.93
N CYS A 138 4.00 -0.27 1.26
CA CYS A 138 5.22 0.37 0.78
C CYS A 138 6.19 0.80 1.90
N GLN A 139 5.69 1.03 3.13
CA GLN A 139 6.52 1.36 4.28
C GLN A 139 7.28 0.16 4.85
N ASP A 140 6.80 -1.07 4.61
CA ASP A 140 7.52 -2.29 5.00
C ASP A 140 8.49 -2.75 3.91
N VAL A 141 9.53 -1.96 3.71
CA VAL A 141 10.55 -2.19 2.68
C VAL A 141 11.27 -3.54 2.85
N LYS A 142 11.41 -4.04 4.08
CA LYS A 142 12.00 -5.36 4.33
C LYS A 142 11.10 -6.47 3.81
N ALA A 143 9.80 -6.41 4.09
CA ALA A 143 8.83 -7.36 3.55
C ALA A 143 8.73 -7.26 2.02
N LEU A 144 8.78 -6.04 1.46
CA LEU A 144 8.80 -5.84 0.00
C LEU A 144 9.98 -6.56 -0.65
N LYS A 145 11.20 -6.35 -0.15
CA LYS A 145 12.41 -7.00 -0.67
C LYS A 145 12.34 -8.53 -0.53
N ALA A 146 11.85 -9.04 0.61
CA ALA A 146 11.68 -10.47 0.83
C ALA A 146 10.61 -11.11 -0.08
N SER A 147 9.62 -10.33 -0.53
CA SER A 147 8.52 -10.81 -1.38
C SER A 147 8.83 -10.83 -2.87
N ILE A 148 10.01 -10.35 -3.28
CA ILE A 148 10.49 -10.45 -4.66
C ILE A 148 10.91 -11.90 -4.88
N PRO A 149 10.30 -12.63 -5.82
CA PRO A 149 10.72 -13.99 -6.11
C PRO A 149 12.19 -13.95 -6.54
N SER A 150 13.05 -14.64 -5.78
CA SER A 150 14.41 -14.86 -6.24
C SER A 150 14.31 -15.61 -7.54
N ALA A 151 14.92 -15.09 -8.62
CA ALA A 151 15.11 -15.87 -9.82
C ALA A 151 15.79 -17.16 -9.38
N SER A 152 15.05 -18.27 -9.45
CA SER A 152 15.62 -19.56 -9.15
C SER A 152 16.79 -19.69 -10.11
N THR A 153 18.01 -19.57 -9.57
CA THR A 153 19.20 -20.02 -10.28
C THR A 153 19.02 -21.53 -10.30
N GLY A 154 18.24 -22.00 -11.27
CA GLY A 154 18.13 -23.39 -11.62
C GLY A 154 19.53 -23.80 -11.99
N GLY A 155 20.25 -24.32 -11.00
CA GLY A 155 21.61 -24.76 -11.15
C GLY A 155 21.63 -25.77 -12.28
N SER A 156 22.42 -25.45 -13.30
CA SER A 156 22.99 -26.44 -14.19
C SER A 156 23.78 -27.43 -13.34
N GLY A 157 23.10 -28.45 -12.82
CA GLY A 157 23.70 -29.64 -12.25
C GLY A 157 24.16 -30.53 -13.40
N ALA A 158 25.37 -30.26 -13.90
CA ALA A 158 26.07 -31.22 -14.73
C ALA A 158 26.50 -32.43 -13.89
N SER A 159 26.45 -33.59 -14.54
CA SER A 159 27.20 -34.82 -14.27
C SER A 159 26.69 -35.77 -13.17
N ALA A 160 26.11 -36.89 -13.60
CA ALA A 160 26.85 -38.15 -13.74
C ALA A 160 26.00 -39.23 -14.41
N ASP A 161 26.41 -39.66 -15.61
CA ASP A 161 26.28 -41.05 -16.08
C ASP A 161 26.85 -41.97 -14.98
N PRO A 162 26.23 -43.12 -14.65
CA PRO A 162 26.49 -44.30 -15.48
C PRO A 162 25.30 -45.29 -15.64
N ASP A 163 25.36 -46.06 -16.73
CA ASP A 163 24.89 -47.44 -16.88
C ASP A 163 23.37 -47.74 -16.72
N GLU A 164 22.68 -47.92 -17.85
CA GLU A 164 22.11 -49.25 -18.18
C GLU A 164 21.74 -49.37 -19.68
N PRO A 165 21.78 -50.60 -20.23
CA PRO A 165 22.04 -50.86 -21.65
C PRO A 165 20.84 -50.67 -22.58
N VAL A 166 21.17 -50.22 -23.79
CA VAL A 166 20.28 -50.15 -24.94
C VAL A 166 19.90 -51.56 -25.40
N ASP A 167 18.73 -52.07 -24.99
CA ASP A 167 18.12 -53.22 -25.67
C ASP A 167 17.43 -52.73 -26.96
N ARG A 168 18.21 -52.72 -28.04
CA ARG A 168 17.71 -52.69 -29.42
C ARG A 168 17.58 -54.13 -29.90
N SER A 169 16.51 -54.81 -29.52
CA SER A 169 16.07 -56.02 -30.21
C SER A 169 15.14 -55.64 -31.36
N VAL A 170 15.76 -55.54 -32.53
CA VAL A 170 15.11 -55.62 -33.85
C VAL A 170 14.78 -57.08 -34.12
N SER A 171 13.50 -57.40 -34.34
CA SER A 171 13.01 -58.44 -35.28
C SER A 171 11.54 -58.22 -35.54
#